data_AF-A0A1Y1MIE0-F1
#
_entry.id   AF-A0A1Y1MIE0-F1
#
_cell.length_a   1.000
_cell.length_b   1.000
_cell.length_c   1.000
_cell.angle_alpha   90.00
_cell.angle_beta   90.00
_cell.angle_gamma   90.00
#
_symmetry.space_group_name_H-M   'P 1'
#
loop_
_entity.id
_entity.type
_entity.pdbx_description
1 polymer ?
#
loop_
_entity_poly.entity_id
_entity_poly.type
_entity_poly.pdbx_seq_one_letter_code
_entity_poly.pdbx_strand_id
1 'polypeptide(L)'
;MKFLQLNHFKSNFSLPFVRYLSQMTAKNTAAVCQFTATSNKEANLKIVTRLVSEAAEKAKVIFLPEACDYVGTSITETKQLAEPLDGKLMSQYKLLAQRHNVWLSIGGFHERQQVNGRVCSVNVAFE
;
A
#
# COMPACT_ATOMS: atom_id res chain seq x y z
N MET A 1 1.12 21.51 -80.22
CA MET A 1 1.18 21.41 -78.74
C MET A 1 0.43 20.14 -78.34
N LYS A 2 1.13 19.12 -77.81
CA LYS A 2 0.59 17.78 -77.55
C LYS A 2 -0.07 17.68 -76.17
N PHE A 3 -1.15 16.91 -76.14
CA PHE A 3 -1.83 16.29 -75.00
C PHE A 3 -0.91 15.47 -74.08
N LEU A 4 -1.29 15.26 -72.81
CA LEU A 4 -1.82 13.97 -72.28
C LEU A 4 -1.92 13.93 -70.74
N GLN A 5 -2.97 13.23 -70.29
CA GLN A 5 -3.23 12.73 -68.93
C GLN A 5 -2.19 11.72 -68.42
N LEU A 6 -2.30 11.47 -67.10
CA LEU A 6 -2.31 10.18 -66.39
C LEU A 6 -1.06 9.71 -65.61
N ASN A 7 -1.39 9.10 -64.47
CA ASN A 7 -0.69 8.08 -63.69
C ASN A 7 0.32 8.55 -62.65
N HIS A 8 0.56 7.86 -61.54
CA HIS A 8 -0.19 6.91 -60.70
C HIS A 8 0.74 6.74 -59.50
N PHE A 9 0.15 6.60 -58.32
CA PHE A 9 0.77 6.59 -57.00
C PHE A 9 1.85 5.50 -56.85
N LYS A 10 3.12 5.89 -56.66
CA LYS A 10 4.14 5.07 -55.98
C LYS A 10 5.13 6.00 -55.29
N SER A 11 5.04 6.13 -53.97
CA SER A 11 6.16 6.62 -53.16
C SER A 11 6.28 5.78 -51.90
N ASN A 12 7.46 5.15 -51.79
CA ASN A 12 7.90 4.29 -50.72
C ASN A 12 7.70 4.94 -49.35
N PHE A 13 6.90 4.31 -48.48
CA PHE A 13 6.76 4.71 -47.10
C PHE A 13 7.99 4.20 -46.33
N SER A 14 9.05 5.00 -46.25
CA SER A 14 10.07 4.80 -45.22
C SER A 14 9.46 5.23 -43.89
N LEU A 15 8.90 4.30 -43.14
CA LEU A 15 8.54 4.56 -41.75
C LEU A 15 9.83 4.94 -41.01
N PRO A 16 9.95 6.15 -40.42
CA PRO A 16 11.03 6.40 -39.49
C PRO A 16 10.89 5.35 -38.39
N PHE A 17 12.02 4.79 -37.99
CA PHE A 17 12.19 3.94 -36.82
C PHE A 17 11.70 4.73 -35.60
N VAL A 18 10.39 4.75 -35.37
CA VAL A 18 9.77 5.15 -34.13
C VAL A 18 10.18 4.06 -33.18
N ARG A 19 11.33 4.28 -32.55
CA ARG A 19 11.75 3.58 -31.34
C ARG A 19 10.56 3.74 -30.40
N TYR A 20 9.73 2.71 -30.36
CA TYR A 20 8.69 2.53 -29.37
C TYR A 20 9.44 2.46 -28.05
N LEU A 21 9.76 3.64 -27.51
CA LEU A 21 9.96 3.82 -26.10
C LEU A 21 8.64 3.38 -25.54
N SER A 22 8.55 2.08 -25.27
CA SER A 22 7.70 1.55 -24.22
C SER A 22 8.06 2.44 -23.04
N GLN A 23 7.25 3.47 -22.84
CA GLN A 23 7.18 4.17 -21.58
C GLN A 23 6.90 3.01 -20.63
N MET A 24 7.95 2.54 -19.93
CA MET A 24 7.78 1.56 -18.88
C MET A 24 6.77 2.20 -17.95
N THR A 25 5.51 1.80 -18.06
CA THR A 25 4.48 2.18 -17.11
C THR A 25 5.07 1.77 -15.78
N ALA A 26 5.38 2.75 -14.92
CA ALA A 26 5.96 2.47 -13.62
C ALA A 26 5.11 1.36 -12.99
N LYS A 27 5.71 0.19 -12.78
CA LYS A 27 4.96 -0.99 -12.37
C LYS A 27 4.39 -0.67 -10.99
N ASN A 28 3.07 -0.53 -10.90
CA ASN A 28 2.37 -0.31 -9.65
C ASN A 28 2.38 -1.61 -8.86
N THR A 29 3.47 -1.85 -8.14
CA THR A 29 3.66 -3.04 -7.32
C THR A 29 2.98 -2.83 -5.98
N ALA A 30 2.18 -3.80 -5.57
CA ALA A 30 1.68 -3.91 -4.21
C ALA A 30 2.41 -5.03 -3.48
N ALA A 31 2.57 -4.89 -2.16
CA ALA A 31 3.07 -5.95 -1.28
C ALA A 31 1.99 -6.34 -0.28
N VAL A 32 1.91 -7.64 0.01
CA VAL A 32 1.07 -8.17 1.08
C VAL A 32 2.00 -8.77 2.12
N CYS A 33 1.92 -8.27 3.34
CA CYS A 33 2.75 -8.74 4.45
C CYS A 33 1.99 -9.82 5.24
N GLN A 34 2.73 -10.83 5.70
CA GLN A 34 2.20 -11.85 6.60
C GLN A 34 3.14 -11.97 7.80
N PHE A 35 2.57 -11.95 9.00
CA PHE A 35 3.25 -12.30 10.24
C PHE A 35 2.23 -12.74 11.29
N THR A 36 2.69 -13.37 12.36
CA THR A 36 1.85 -13.81 13.47
C THR A 36 1.89 -12.76 14.58
N ALA A 37 0.80 -12.01 14.74
CA ALA A 37 0.66 -11.04 15.82
C ALA A 37 0.46 -11.73 17.17
N THR A 38 0.97 -11.11 18.22
CA THR A 38 0.86 -11.56 19.62
C THR A 38 0.22 -10.47 20.49
N SER A 39 0.08 -10.67 21.79
CA SER A 39 -0.38 -9.60 22.71
C SER A 39 0.68 -8.50 22.91
N ASN A 40 1.93 -8.72 22.49
CA ASN A 40 3.01 -7.74 22.63
C ASN A 40 3.05 -6.77 21.44
N LYS A 41 2.35 -5.64 21.59
CA LYS A 41 2.28 -4.55 20.60
C LYS A 41 3.65 -4.05 20.14
N GLU A 42 4.61 -3.91 21.04
CA GLU A 42 5.96 -3.41 20.73
C GLU A 42 6.72 -4.40 19.82
N ALA A 43 6.62 -5.69 20.12
CA ALA A 43 7.22 -6.74 19.30
C ALA A 43 6.55 -6.82 17.91
N ASN A 44 5.22 -6.75 17.85
CA ASN A 44 4.47 -6.72 16.60
C ASN A 44 4.88 -5.51 15.74
N LEU A 45 4.96 -4.32 16.35
CA LEU A 45 5.36 -3.08 15.65
C LEU A 45 6.78 -3.19 15.07
N LYS A 46 7.72 -3.82 15.77
CA LYS A 46 9.08 -4.07 15.24
C LYS A 46 9.05 -4.97 13.99
N ILE A 47 8.24 -6.02 14.02
CA ILE A 47 8.08 -6.93 12.87
C ILE A 47 7.45 -6.18 11.69
N VAL A 48 6.36 -5.44 11.93
CA VAL A 48 5.68 -4.64 10.90
C VAL A 48 6.63 -3.60 10.31
N THR A 49 7.38 -2.90 11.15
CA THR A 49 8.37 -1.90 10.71
C THR A 49 9.37 -2.52 9.75
N ARG A 50 9.95 -3.67 10.11
CA ARG A 50 10.89 -4.39 9.24
C ARG A 50 10.24 -4.80 7.91
N LEU A 51 9.06 -5.41 7.94
CA LEU A 51 8.35 -5.87 6.75
C LEU A 51 7.98 -4.72 5.81
N VAL A 52 7.50 -3.60 6.36
CA VAL A 52 7.15 -2.40 5.58
C VAL A 52 8.39 -1.79 4.95
N SER A 53 9.49 -1.68 5.70
CA SER A 53 10.76 -1.17 5.16
C SER A 53 11.29 -2.03 4.01
N GLU A 54 11.26 -3.36 4.15
CA GLU A 54 11.67 -4.30 3.10
C GLU A 54 10.74 -4.22 1.87
N ALA A 55 9.43 -4.12 2.08
CA ALA A 55 8.45 -4.04 0.99
C ALA A 55 8.48 -2.70 0.25
N ALA A 56 8.78 -1.60 0.94
CA ALA A 56 8.82 -0.25 0.38
C ALA A 56 9.88 -0.07 -0.71
N GLU A 57 10.91 -0.92 -0.75
CA GLU A 57 11.91 -0.90 -1.82
C GLU A 57 11.30 -1.19 -3.20
N LYS A 58 10.18 -1.91 -3.24
CA LYS A 58 9.60 -2.46 -4.47
C LYS A 58 8.13 -2.11 -4.67
N ALA A 59 7.40 -1.81 -3.60
CA ALA A 59 5.96 -1.58 -3.62
C ALA A 59 5.59 -0.12 -3.30
N LYS A 60 4.48 0.33 -3.89
CA LYS A 60 3.85 1.63 -3.62
C LYS A 60 2.70 1.54 -2.63
N VAL A 61 2.14 0.34 -2.48
CA VAL A 61 1.06 0.03 -1.55
C VAL A 61 1.42 -1.24 -0.79
N ILE A 62 1.26 -1.23 0.53
CA ILE A 62 1.57 -2.33 1.42
C ILE A 62 0.33 -2.67 2.24
N PHE A 63 -0.07 -3.94 2.23
CA PHE A 63 -1.21 -4.45 2.97
C PHE A 63 -0.72 -5.27 4.16
N LEU A 64 -1.11 -4.87 5.36
CA LEU A 64 -0.89 -5.60 6.60
C LEU A 64 -2.07 -6.54 6.87
N PRO A 65 -1.84 -7.66 7.59
CA PRO A 65 -2.90 -8.59 7.93
C PRO A 65 -3.89 -7.99 8.95
N GLU A 66 -5.02 -8.65 9.13
CA GLU A 66 -5.95 -8.38 10.22
C GLU A 66 -5.27 -8.57 11.59
N ALA A 67 -5.65 -7.75 12.58
CA ALA A 67 -5.12 -7.78 13.94
C ALA A 67 -3.58 -7.61 14.01
N CYS A 68 -3.00 -6.82 13.10
CA CYS A 68 -1.56 -6.57 13.08
C CYS A 68 -1.06 -5.71 14.26
N ASP A 69 -1.96 -5.09 15.01
CA ASP A 69 -1.66 -4.35 16.23
C ASP A 69 -1.38 -5.33 17.38
N TYR A 70 -2.34 -6.20 17.71
CA TYR A 70 -2.20 -7.28 18.68
C TYR A 70 -3.31 -8.31 18.54
N VAL A 71 -3.06 -9.50 19.10
CA VAL A 71 -4.07 -10.53 19.33
C VAL A 71 -4.16 -10.76 20.84
N GLY A 72 -5.27 -10.33 21.44
CA GLY A 72 -5.50 -10.49 22.88
C GLY A 72 -5.84 -11.95 23.22
N THR A 73 -5.44 -12.39 24.41
CA THR A 73 -5.75 -13.72 24.96
C THR A 73 -7.12 -13.76 25.67
N SER A 74 -7.70 -12.60 25.94
CA SER A 74 -9.04 -12.45 26.54
C SER A 74 -9.77 -11.20 26.05
N ILE A 75 -11.09 -11.16 26.23
CA ILE A 75 -11.92 -9.97 25.93
C ILE A 75 -11.48 -8.77 26.78
N THR A 76 -11.14 -9.01 28.05
CA THR A 76 -10.68 -7.96 28.98
C THR A 76 -9.35 -7.38 28.53
N GLU A 77 -8.39 -8.24 28.16
CA GLU A 77 -7.09 -7.81 27.65
C GLU A 77 -7.24 -7.05 26.34
N THR A 78 -8.11 -7.51 25.43
CA THR A 78 -8.40 -6.80 24.17
C THR A 78 -8.92 -5.39 24.42
N LYS A 79 -9.86 -5.22 25.36
CA LYS A 79 -10.36 -3.88 25.73
C LYS A 79 -9.28 -2.98 26.34
N GLN A 80 -8.35 -3.55 27.09
CA GLN A 80 -7.25 -2.78 27.71
C GLN A 80 -6.18 -2.38 26.71
N LEU A 81 -5.90 -3.22 25.73
CA LEU A 81 -4.86 -2.99 24.73
C LEU A 81 -5.33 -2.10 23.56
N ALA A 82 -6.64 -2.03 23.30
CA ALA A 82 -7.23 -1.19 22.27
C ALA A 82 -6.90 0.29 22.47
N GLU A 83 -6.49 0.94 21.37
CA GLU A 83 -6.15 2.36 21.32
C GLU A 83 -7.14 3.09 20.41
N PRO A 84 -7.37 4.40 20.59
CA PRO A 84 -8.11 5.18 19.60
C PRO A 84 -7.27 5.36 18.31
N LEU A 85 -7.91 5.76 17.20
CA LEU A 85 -7.23 5.97 15.91
C LEU A 85 -6.24 7.14 15.89
N ASP A 86 -6.27 8.01 16.90
CA ASP A 86 -5.27 9.05 17.16
C ASP A 86 -4.21 8.62 18.20
N GLY A 87 -4.22 7.34 18.58
CA GLY A 87 -3.30 6.76 19.55
C GLY A 87 -1.84 6.71 19.10
N LYS A 88 -0.98 6.27 20.02
CA LYS A 88 0.47 6.20 19.81
C LYS A 88 0.80 5.23 18.68
N LEU A 89 0.17 4.05 18.66
CA LEU A 89 0.45 3.02 17.66
C LEU A 89 0.09 3.49 16.24
N MET A 90 -1.10 4.10 16.06
CA MET A 90 -1.50 4.64 14.76
C MET A 90 -0.55 5.75 14.29
N SER A 91 -0.09 6.60 15.20
CA SER A 91 0.91 7.64 14.89
C SER A 91 2.24 7.04 14.41
N GLN A 92 2.67 5.91 14.98
CA GLN A 92 3.87 5.20 14.50
C GLN A 92 3.67 4.64 13.10
N TYR A 93 2.51 4.06 12.79
CA TYR A 93 2.24 3.57 11.44
C TYR A 93 2.17 4.70 10.40
N LYS A 94 1.54 5.83 10.73
CA LYS A 94 1.53 7.03 9.87
C LYS A 94 2.95 7.52 9.58
N LEU A 95 3.79 7.63 10.61
CA LEU A 95 5.18 8.03 10.45
C LEU A 95 5.97 7.03 9.57
N LEU A 96 5.67 5.74 9.69
CA LEU A 96 6.31 4.69 8.91
C LEU A 96 5.94 4.78 7.42
N ALA A 97 4.65 4.97 7.11
CA ALA A 97 4.17 5.19 5.74
C ALA A 97 4.82 6.44 5.12
N GLN A 98 4.80 7.57 5.84
CA GLN A 98 5.41 8.83 5.41
C GLN A 98 6.92 8.70 5.18
N ARG A 99 7.64 8.02 6.08
CA ARG A 99 9.09 7.82 5.95
C ARG A 99 9.46 7.06 4.68
N HIS A 100 8.64 6.09 4.29
CA HIS A 100 8.88 5.25 3.12
C HIS A 100 8.17 5.74 1.85
N ASN A 101 7.31 6.76 1.97
CA ASN A 101 6.48 7.30 0.90
C ASN A 101 5.66 6.21 0.19
N VAL A 102 4.93 5.44 1.00
CA VAL A 102 4.11 4.30 0.57
C VAL A 102 2.72 4.39 1.18
N TRP A 103 1.72 3.91 0.46
CA TRP A 103 0.40 3.68 1.02
C TRP A 103 0.43 2.45 1.94
N LEU A 104 -0.06 2.60 3.16
CA LEU A 104 -0.13 1.52 4.13
C LEU A 104 -1.59 1.22 4.46
N SER A 105 -2.01 -0.01 4.21
CA SER A 105 -3.32 -0.54 4.58
C SER A 105 -3.19 -1.44 5.81
N ILE A 106 -3.79 -1.02 6.92
CA ILE A 106 -3.88 -1.76 8.18
C ILE A 106 -5.14 -2.62 8.15
N GLY A 107 -4.99 -3.94 8.08
CA GLY A 107 -6.07 -4.90 7.84
C GLY A 107 -7.05 -5.14 9.00
N GLY A 108 -7.00 -4.36 10.08
CA GLY A 108 -7.85 -4.55 11.25
C GLY A 108 -7.20 -4.03 12.51
N PHE A 109 -7.31 -2.72 12.75
CA PHE A 109 -6.88 -2.06 13.98
C PHE A 109 -7.98 -2.12 15.03
N HIS A 110 -7.66 -2.49 16.26
CA HIS A 110 -8.60 -2.51 17.37
C HIS A 110 -8.80 -1.10 17.91
N GLU A 111 -9.74 -0.37 17.31
CA GLU A 111 -10.14 0.96 17.74
C GLU A 111 -10.97 0.89 19.02
N ARG A 112 -10.56 1.62 20.05
CA ARG A 112 -11.41 1.91 21.20
C ARG A 112 -12.33 3.10 20.91
N GLN A 113 -13.62 2.84 20.77
CA GLN A 113 -14.63 3.89 20.61
C GLN A 113 -14.78 4.72 21.89
N GLN A 114 -14.71 6.04 21.75
CA GLN A 114 -14.85 6.96 22.89
C GLN A 114 -16.29 7.02 23.44
N VAL A 115 -17.30 6.78 22.59
CA VAL A 115 -18.72 6.97 22.94
C VAL A 115 -19.27 5.88 23.87
N ASN A 116 -18.79 4.64 23.73
CA ASN A 116 -19.37 3.47 24.43
C ASN A 116 -18.32 2.49 25.00
N GLY A 117 -17.02 2.78 24.83
CA GLY A 117 -15.93 1.91 25.28
C GLY A 117 -15.87 0.55 24.57
N ARG A 118 -16.57 0.38 23.44
CA ARG A 118 -16.48 -0.82 22.61
C ARG A 118 -15.18 -0.81 21.81
N VAL A 119 -14.71 -2.01 21.49
CA VAL A 119 -13.60 -2.21 20.56
C VAL A 119 -14.18 -2.63 19.22
N CYS A 120 -13.77 -1.95 18.16
CA CYS A 120 -14.17 -2.24 16.79
C CYS A 120 -12.93 -2.49 15.94
N SER A 121 -12.98 -3.47 15.05
CA SER A 121 -11.92 -3.69 14.07
C SER A 121 -12.13 -2.74 12.88
N VAL A 122 -11.13 -1.91 12.59
CA VAL A 122 -11.20 -0.91 11.52
C VAL A 122 -10.09 -1.15 10.50
N ASN A 123 -10.43 -1.12 9.21
CA ASN A 123 -9.46 -1.07 8.14
C ASN A 123 -9.07 0.39 7.90
N VAL A 124 -7.78 0.69 7.96
CA VAL A 124 -7.26 2.06 7.81
C VAL A 124 -6.25 2.08 6.68
N ALA A 125 -6.40 2.99 5.71
CA ALA A 125 -5.43 3.22 4.66
C ALA A 125 -4.99 4.70 4.68
N PHE A 126 -3.69 4.94 4.60
CA PHE A 126 -3.09 6.28 4.53
C PHE A 126 -1.75 6.24 3.77
N GLU A 127 -1.29 7.42 3.39
CA GLU A 127 0.00 7.70 2.73
C GLU A 127 0.93 8.47 3.67
#